data_AF-A0A1H2WDB1-F1
#
_entry.id   AF-A0A1H2WDB1-F1
#
_cell.length_a   1.000
_cell.length_b   1.000
_cell.length_c   1.000
_cell.angle_alpha   90.00
_cell.angle_beta   90.00
_cell.angle_gamma   90.00
#
_symmetry.space_group_name_H-M   'P 1'
#
loop_
_entity.id
_entity.type
_entity.pdbx_description
1 polymer ?
#
loop_
_entity_poly.entity_id
_entity_poly.type
_entity_poly.pdbx_seq_one_letter_code
_entity_poly.pdbx_strand_id
1 'polypeptide(L)'
;MSVQQFELLKKSALQPTIDALTAATAADVTAATTARTGAETAQGAAETARTGSEAARDASLAARDATEGFLEDTEAAAALATVTPTADRVPRSPVGTPHLARGWISPEVIPFGIMAQQPDDQPIPAGWWEYAAPSGGLRMINNWQPQALGAGVVDLSRLDLAYTDTAGTVLAQPGQKVQTLRDGNGAIVAAQAADPSRSIYGRHPASGIRNQAHGSASTDVDSFWNPTSNTQGVTITRVSAGVNAQGPWAVYSVVGTAINDSFTSPFLGNMPRAVASPGQVWTTSFFAQIVGGTPPPAGNGVRAVVFEESAGATQNSGSASAAFAGTDLTLVSHTRTFNEAYTVQARGPVDIRTLAGETVDYQVFLQAHQLEQGASRTAYQYNFNQFNITEEGQRSVYYLKPDGIDDWMQLVAPFSAGGGYTLAAAISRVSATRFEIFSNHPASTTRFGVTPGTQAVLLAYESSNRREWFALPPGDFDAVLMSRVSEAGAAEFFYNGEDSGPADVAMGDVTPMPQINALFRFGGFFASGRFYGGVLAPAAISGPGRLMLQRYLASIGGISL
;
A
#
# COMPACT_ATOMS: atom_id res chain seq x y z
N MET A 1 4.33 -67.32 -52.05
CA MET A 1 3.35 -66.56 -51.23
C MET A 1 3.02 -65.29 -52.00
N SER A 2 1.75 -65.01 -52.28
CA SER A 2 1.36 -63.81 -53.02
C SER A 2 1.44 -62.56 -52.13
N VAL A 3 1.51 -61.37 -52.75
CA VAL A 3 1.49 -60.09 -52.00
C VAL A 3 0.23 -59.99 -51.13
N GLN A 4 -0.93 -60.44 -51.63
CA GLN A 4 -2.16 -60.52 -50.85
C GLN A 4 -2.05 -61.44 -49.63
N GLN A 5 -1.39 -62.59 -49.75
CA GLN A 5 -1.15 -63.48 -48.61
C GLN A 5 -0.21 -62.85 -47.56
N PHE A 6 0.77 -62.04 -47.99
CA PHE A 6 1.69 -61.34 -47.09
C PHE A 6 1.01 -60.19 -46.33
N GLU A 7 0.17 -59.40 -46.99
CA GLU A 7 -0.61 -58.37 -46.32
C GLU A 7 -1.69 -58.94 -45.39
N LEU A 8 -2.30 -60.08 -45.75
CA LEU A 8 -3.17 -60.83 -44.83
C LEU A 8 -2.43 -61.32 -43.59
N LEU A 9 -1.21 -61.88 -43.75
CA LEU A 9 -0.41 -62.38 -42.63
C LEU A 9 0.06 -61.26 -41.69
N LYS A 10 0.52 -60.12 -42.26
CA LYS A 10 0.82 -58.91 -41.49
C LYS A 10 -0.38 -58.44 -40.69
N LYS A 11 -1.55 -58.35 -41.35
CA LYS A 11 -2.77 -57.86 -40.71
C LYS A 11 -3.22 -58.81 -39.58
N SER A 12 -3.19 -60.13 -39.78
CA SER A 12 -3.54 -61.09 -38.71
C SER A 12 -2.53 -61.11 -37.56
N ALA A 13 -1.25 -60.84 -37.82
CA ALA A 13 -0.21 -60.80 -36.78
C ALA A 13 -0.19 -59.49 -35.97
N LEU A 14 -0.51 -58.36 -36.59
CA LEU A 14 -0.47 -57.04 -35.94
C LEU A 14 -1.79 -56.62 -35.29
N GLN A 15 -2.94 -57.11 -35.77
CA GLN A 15 -4.25 -56.73 -35.23
C GLN A 15 -4.38 -56.97 -33.71
N PRO A 16 -3.96 -58.11 -33.12
CA PRO A 16 -4.05 -58.32 -31.67
C PRO A 16 -3.24 -57.31 -30.85
N THR A 17 -2.11 -56.83 -31.38
CA THR A 17 -1.28 -55.80 -30.74
C THR A 17 -1.94 -54.42 -30.81
N ILE A 18 -2.58 -54.09 -31.93
CA ILE A 18 -3.33 -52.84 -32.11
C ILE A 18 -4.56 -52.81 -31.17
N ASP A 19 -5.28 -53.93 -31.08
CA ASP A 19 -6.45 -54.07 -30.22
C ASP A 19 -6.05 -53.93 -28.74
N ALA A 20 -4.94 -54.56 -28.32
CA ALA A 20 -4.39 -54.44 -26.97
C ALA A 20 -3.94 -53.01 -26.62
N LEU A 21 -3.25 -52.32 -27.55
CA LEU A 21 -2.87 -50.91 -27.38
C LEU A 21 -4.08 -50.00 -27.25
N THR A 22 -5.11 -50.23 -28.06
CA THR A 22 -6.36 -49.46 -28.04
C THR A 22 -7.12 -49.67 -26.73
N ALA A 23 -7.18 -50.91 -26.23
CA ALA A 23 -7.78 -51.23 -24.94
C ALA A 23 -7.03 -50.58 -23.76
N ALA A 24 -5.69 -50.60 -23.79
CA ALA A 24 -4.87 -49.93 -22.77
C ALA A 24 -5.09 -48.40 -22.78
N THR A 25 -5.06 -47.77 -23.96
CA THR A 25 -5.32 -46.32 -24.08
C THR A 25 -6.73 -45.95 -23.59
N ALA A 26 -7.75 -46.78 -23.87
CA ALA A 26 -9.11 -46.55 -23.36
C ALA A 26 -9.20 -46.65 -21.83
N ALA A 27 -8.47 -47.59 -21.21
CA ALA A 27 -8.39 -47.72 -19.76
C ALA A 27 -7.72 -46.50 -19.11
N ASP A 28 -6.59 -46.03 -19.65
CA ASP A 28 -5.88 -44.85 -19.17
C ASP A 28 -6.73 -43.58 -19.28
N VAL A 29 -7.43 -43.39 -20.41
CA VAL A 29 -8.36 -42.26 -20.61
C VAL A 29 -9.53 -42.32 -19.63
N THR A 30 -10.06 -43.51 -19.33
CA THR A 30 -11.11 -43.69 -18.33
C THR A 30 -10.60 -43.32 -16.93
N ALA A 31 -9.43 -43.83 -16.53
CA ALA A 31 -8.82 -43.53 -15.24
C ALA A 31 -8.53 -42.03 -15.06
N ALA A 32 -7.98 -41.37 -16.09
CA ALA A 32 -7.74 -39.93 -16.09
C ALA A 32 -9.05 -39.12 -15.98
N THR A 33 -10.11 -39.56 -16.66
CA THR A 33 -11.44 -38.92 -16.59
C THR A 33 -12.04 -39.06 -15.18
N THR A 34 -12.00 -40.25 -14.59
CA THR A 34 -12.45 -40.48 -13.21
C THR A 34 -11.66 -39.65 -12.20
N ALA A 35 -10.34 -39.56 -12.35
CA ALA A 35 -9.50 -38.73 -11.49
C ALA A 35 -9.85 -37.23 -11.61
N ARG A 36 -10.10 -36.73 -12.83
CA ARG A 36 -10.52 -35.34 -13.06
C ARG A 36 -11.87 -35.04 -12.38
N THR A 37 -12.88 -35.89 -12.58
CA THR A 37 -14.20 -35.70 -11.94
C THR A 37 -14.15 -35.82 -10.42
N GLY A 38 -13.26 -36.65 -9.87
CA GLY A 38 -12.96 -36.68 -8.44
C GLY A 38 -12.39 -35.36 -7.93
N ALA A 39 -11.45 -34.75 -8.66
CA ALA A 39 -10.87 -33.45 -8.32
C ALA A 39 -11.89 -32.31 -8.44
N GLU A 40 -12.70 -32.28 -9.50
CA GLU A 40 -13.80 -31.32 -9.69
C GLU A 40 -14.82 -31.40 -8.53
N THR A 41 -15.16 -32.61 -8.07
CA THR A 41 -16.04 -32.83 -6.93
C THR A 41 -15.43 -32.35 -5.61
N ALA A 42 -14.13 -32.63 -5.38
CA ALA A 42 -13.42 -32.17 -4.20
C ALA A 42 -13.28 -30.64 -4.15
N GLN A 43 -13.07 -29.99 -5.30
CA GLN A 43 -13.06 -28.53 -5.42
C GLN A 43 -14.42 -27.93 -5.06
N GLY A 44 -15.52 -28.48 -5.57
CA GLY A 44 -16.88 -28.01 -5.22
C GLY A 44 -17.22 -28.16 -3.73
N ALA A 45 -16.74 -29.22 -3.08
CA ALA A 45 -16.88 -29.40 -1.64
C ALA A 45 -16.05 -28.36 -0.84
N ALA A 46 -14.84 -28.04 -1.29
CA ALA A 46 -14.00 -27.00 -0.69
C ALA A 46 -14.60 -25.59 -0.85
N GLU A 47 -15.15 -25.27 -2.03
CA GLU A 47 -15.88 -24.02 -2.30
C GLU A 47 -17.07 -23.87 -1.34
N THR A 48 -17.88 -24.93 -1.19
CA THR A 48 -19.03 -24.97 -0.28
C THR A 48 -18.61 -24.75 1.18
N ALA A 49 -17.52 -25.37 1.62
CA ALA A 49 -16.97 -25.18 2.96
C ALA A 49 -16.45 -23.75 3.19
N ARG A 50 -15.81 -23.14 2.18
CA ARG A 50 -15.37 -21.74 2.22
C ARG A 50 -16.56 -20.79 2.42
N THR A 51 -17.59 -20.89 1.59
CA THR A 51 -18.82 -20.08 1.72
C THR A 51 -19.50 -20.26 3.07
N GLY A 52 -19.54 -21.50 3.60
CA GLY A 52 -20.06 -21.75 4.95
C GLY A 52 -19.25 -21.06 6.06
N SER A 53 -17.91 -21.00 5.92
CA SER A 53 -17.04 -20.30 6.87
C SER A 53 -17.17 -18.76 6.78
N GLU A 54 -17.39 -18.23 5.58
CA GLU A 54 -17.62 -16.80 5.35
C GLU A 54 -18.95 -16.36 5.96
N ALA A 55 -20.03 -17.12 5.75
CA ALA A 55 -21.33 -16.86 6.38
C ALA A 55 -21.27 -16.93 7.93
N ALA A 56 -20.49 -17.86 8.49
CA ALA A 56 -20.30 -17.96 9.94
C ALA A 56 -19.50 -16.77 10.50
N ARG A 57 -18.47 -16.29 9.78
CA ARG A 57 -17.72 -15.09 10.14
C ARG A 57 -18.62 -13.86 10.13
N ASP A 58 -19.42 -13.69 9.09
CA ASP A 58 -20.26 -12.49 8.92
C ASP A 58 -21.39 -12.45 9.96
N ALA A 59 -21.95 -13.62 10.34
CA ALA A 59 -22.85 -13.73 11.49
C ALA A 59 -22.16 -13.38 12.82
N SER A 60 -20.89 -13.74 13.01
CA SER A 60 -20.11 -13.37 14.20
C SER A 60 -19.80 -11.87 14.27
N LEU A 61 -19.59 -11.21 13.13
CA LEU A 61 -19.42 -9.76 13.06
C LEU A 61 -20.72 -9.04 13.42
N ALA A 62 -21.85 -9.45 12.84
CA ALA A 62 -23.17 -8.89 13.18
C ALA A 62 -23.50 -9.03 14.68
N ALA A 63 -23.13 -10.15 15.32
CA ALA A 63 -23.31 -10.35 16.76
C ALA A 63 -22.41 -9.45 17.62
N ARG A 64 -21.17 -9.18 17.17
CA ARG A 64 -20.26 -8.23 17.83
C ARG A 64 -20.81 -6.81 17.73
N ASP A 65 -21.17 -6.37 16.53
CA ASP A 65 -21.61 -5.00 16.28
C ASP A 65 -22.91 -4.69 17.05
N ALA A 66 -23.82 -5.68 17.20
CA ALA A 66 -24.99 -5.59 18.06
C ALA A 66 -24.65 -5.50 19.58
N THR A 67 -23.51 -6.04 19.99
CA THR A 67 -23.00 -5.95 21.37
C THR A 67 -22.34 -4.58 21.62
N GLU A 68 -21.61 -4.04 20.64
CA GLU A 68 -20.99 -2.72 20.71
C GLU A 68 -22.05 -1.62 20.84
N GLY A 69 -23.13 -1.65 20.03
CA GLY A 69 -24.24 -0.70 20.15
C GLY A 69 -24.94 -0.71 21.52
N PHE A 70 -25.07 -1.88 22.16
CA PHE A 70 -25.62 -2.00 23.51
C PHE A 70 -24.72 -1.35 24.58
N LEU A 71 -23.39 -1.38 24.38
CA LEU A 71 -22.44 -0.71 25.28
C LEU A 71 -22.50 0.82 25.12
N GLU A 72 -22.57 1.32 23.88
CA GLU A 72 -22.71 2.76 23.61
C GLU A 72 -24.00 3.33 24.23
N ASP A 73 -25.14 2.65 24.09
CA ASP A 73 -26.41 3.03 24.74
C ASP A 73 -26.28 3.06 26.27
N THR A 74 -25.51 2.14 26.85
CA THR A 74 -25.30 2.04 28.31
C THR A 74 -24.39 3.16 28.82
N GLU A 75 -23.34 3.52 28.08
CA GLU A 75 -22.45 4.64 28.42
C GLU A 75 -23.15 5.99 28.24
N ALA A 76 -23.96 6.16 27.19
CA ALA A 76 -24.80 7.35 27.00
C ALA A 76 -25.80 7.55 28.15
N ALA A 77 -26.41 6.47 28.65
CA ALA A 77 -27.28 6.50 29.82
C ALA A 77 -26.53 6.89 31.11
N ALA A 78 -25.27 6.46 31.27
CA ALA A 78 -24.43 6.82 32.41
C ALA A 78 -23.96 8.30 32.35
N ALA A 79 -23.62 8.81 31.17
CA ALA A 79 -23.18 10.19 30.96
C ALA A 79 -24.29 11.22 31.25
N LEU A 80 -25.56 10.86 31.05
CA LEU A 80 -26.70 11.74 31.31
C LEU A 80 -26.97 11.97 32.81
N ALA A 81 -26.36 11.17 33.70
CA ALA A 81 -26.58 11.22 35.15
C ALA A 81 -25.67 12.21 35.92
N THR A 82 -24.72 12.90 35.27
CA THR A 82 -23.65 13.69 35.94
C THR A 82 -23.58 15.16 35.49
N VAL A 83 -24.58 15.95 35.89
CA VAL A 83 -24.76 17.39 35.56
C VAL A 83 -25.47 18.07 36.76
N THR A 84 -25.04 19.17 37.42
CA THR A 84 -23.93 20.15 37.29
C THR A 84 -23.47 20.60 38.72
N PRO A 85 -22.40 21.41 38.95
CA PRO A 85 -22.57 22.88 38.91
C PRO A 85 -21.41 23.71 38.32
N THR A 86 -21.80 24.91 37.90
CA THR A 86 -21.06 26.01 37.25
C THR A 86 -19.95 26.63 38.10
N ALA A 87 -18.90 27.16 37.44
CA ALA A 87 -17.97 28.14 38.01
C ALA A 87 -17.48 29.15 36.95
N ASP A 88 -17.39 30.42 37.35
CA ASP A 88 -17.09 31.57 36.50
C ASP A 88 -15.71 31.55 35.80
N ARG A 89 -15.62 32.25 34.65
CA ARG A 89 -14.34 32.75 34.13
C ARG A 89 -14.41 34.21 33.66
N VAL A 90 -13.50 35.00 34.24
CA VAL A 90 -13.22 36.41 33.96
C VAL A 90 -12.43 36.56 32.64
N PRO A 91 -12.68 37.59 31.81
CA PRO A 91 -11.93 37.81 30.56
C PRO A 91 -10.52 38.37 30.81
N ARG A 92 -9.57 38.03 29.92
CA ARG A 92 -8.25 38.69 29.82
C ARG A 92 -8.03 39.25 28.41
N SER A 93 -7.40 40.43 28.37
CA SER A 93 -7.13 41.23 27.16
C SER A 93 -5.75 40.91 26.54
N PRO A 94 -5.48 41.21 25.25
CA PRO A 94 -4.26 40.80 24.54
C PRO A 94 -3.26 41.96 24.29
N VAL A 95 -1.95 41.73 24.45
CA VAL A 95 -0.86 42.61 23.95
C VAL A 95 0.43 41.79 23.70
N GLY A 96 1.17 42.05 22.61
CA GLY A 96 2.65 41.95 22.62
C GLY A 96 3.38 41.16 21.52
N THR A 97 3.67 41.83 20.39
CA THR A 97 4.89 41.65 19.54
C THR A 97 5.75 42.94 19.68
N PRO A 98 6.98 43.12 19.10
CA PRO A 98 7.80 42.30 18.16
C PRO A 98 9.33 42.25 18.49
N HIS A 99 10.19 41.76 17.55
CA HIS A 99 11.49 42.33 17.05
C HIS A 99 12.42 41.23 16.41
N LEU A 100 12.81 41.34 15.12
CA LEU A 100 14.13 41.76 14.52
C LEU A 100 15.37 40.86 14.82
N ALA A 101 16.38 40.61 13.96
CA ALA A 101 16.60 40.73 12.49
C ALA A 101 18.01 40.19 12.04
N ARG A 102 18.17 39.71 10.77
CA ARG A 102 19.43 39.51 9.95
C ARG A 102 20.52 38.54 10.50
N GLY A 103 21.48 37.98 9.73
CA GLY A 103 21.93 38.17 8.33
C GLY A 103 22.75 36.97 7.75
N TRP A 104 23.52 37.17 6.66
CA TRP A 104 24.09 36.15 5.75
C TRP A 104 25.51 35.61 6.09
N ILE A 105 25.92 34.48 5.47
CA ILE A 105 27.08 34.29 4.52
C ILE A 105 27.29 32.80 4.16
N SER A 106 27.84 32.50 2.97
CA SER A 106 28.42 31.20 2.52
C SER A 106 29.58 31.49 1.54
N PRO A 107 30.27 30.51 0.90
CA PRO A 107 30.47 29.08 1.20
C PRO A 107 31.98 28.68 1.20
N GLU A 108 32.34 27.41 1.43
CA GLU A 108 33.62 26.86 0.96
C GLU A 108 33.54 25.35 0.64
N VAL A 109 34.35 24.88 -0.33
CA VAL A 109 34.28 23.54 -0.95
C VAL A 109 35.68 22.93 -1.05
N ILE A 110 35.91 21.75 -0.47
CA ILE A 110 37.12 20.91 -0.66
C ILE A 110 36.71 19.43 -0.74
N PRO A 111 37.31 18.58 -1.62
CA PRO A 111 36.73 17.30 -2.02
C PRO A 111 37.19 16.05 -1.23
N PHE A 112 36.52 14.94 -1.55
CA PHE A 112 36.60 13.58 -0.97
C PHE A 112 37.99 12.94 -0.87
N GLY A 113 38.17 12.11 0.17
CA GLY A 113 39.29 11.20 0.32
C GLY A 113 39.13 10.21 1.50
N ILE A 114 38.07 9.41 1.52
CA ILE A 114 37.85 8.41 2.59
C ILE A 114 38.52 7.08 2.25
N MET A 115 39.66 6.81 2.90
CA MET A 115 40.06 5.43 3.23
C MET A 115 39.72 5.18 4.69
N ALA A 116 38.78 4.27 4.96
CA ALA A 116 38.44 3.86 6.31
C ALA A 116 39.25 2.61 6.70
N GLN A 117 40.29 2.79 7.51
CA GLN A 117 40.84 1.69 8.31
C GLN A 117 39.97 1.49 9.55
N GLN A 118 39.71 0.24 9.93
CA GLN A 118 39.36 -0.14 11.30
C GLN A 118 40.60 -0.70 12.02
N PRO A 119 40.60 -0.81 13.36
CA PRO A 119 41.81 -1.13 14.14
C PRO A 119 42.30 -2.59 14.03
N ASP A 120 41.58 -3.43 13.29
CA ASP A 120 41.72 -4.88 13.27
C ASP A 120 41.98 -5.32 11.81
N ASP A 121 43.22 -5.69 11.47
CA ASP A 121 43.70 -6.01 10.10
C ASP A 121 43.12 -7.32 9.50
N GLN A 122 41.80 -7.50 9.51
CA GLN A 122 41.10 -8.57 8.79
C GLN A 122 40.50 -8.01 7.49
N PRO A 123 40.96 -8.43 6.30
CA PRO A 123 40.37 -7.98 5.05
C PRO A 123 38.94 -8.50 4.92
N ILE A 124 37.99 -7.58 4.72
CA ILE A 124 36.62 -7.92 4.33
C ILE A 124 36.69 -8.72 3.02
N PRO A 125 36.14 -9.95 2.94
CA PRO A 125 36.25 -10.77 1.73
C PRO A 125 35.66 -10.05 0.51
N ALA A 126 36.53 -9.76 -0.46
CA ALA A 126 36.16 -9.11 -1.72
C ALA A 126 35.38 -10.08 -2.62
N GLY A 127 34.09 -10.24 -2.32
CA GLY A 127 33.14 -11.09 -3.06
C GLY A 127 31.71 -10.54 -3.12
N TRP A 128 31.52 -9.26 -2.81
CA TRP A 128 30.21 -8.59 -2.70
C TRP A 128 29.90 -7.61 -3.85
N TRP A 129 30.59 -7.75 -4.97
CA TRP A 129 30.36 -6.96 -6.19
C TRP A 129 30.19 -7.88 -7.37
N GLU A 130 28.95 -8.06 -7.85
CA GLU A 130 28.70 -8.68 -9.16
C GLU A 130 27.69 -7.87 -9.98
N TYR A 131 27.89 -7.92 -11.29
CA TYR A 131 27.20 -7.12 -12.30
C TYR A 131 25.69 -7.41 -12.37
N ALA A 132 24.91 -6.36 -12.66
CA ALA A 132 23.50 -6.53 -13.01
C ALA A 132 23.36 -7.29 -14.35
N ALA A 133 22.64 -8.42 -14.32
CA ALA A 133 22.18 -9.11 -15.52
C ALA A 133 20.86 -8.49 -16.01
N PRO A 134 20.62 -8.25 -17.32
CA PRO A 134 19.49 -7.43 -17.79
C PRO A 134 18.08 -8.03 -17.65
N SER A 135 17.93 -9.28 -17.19
CA SER A 135 16.64 -9.99 -17.20
C SER A 135 16.49 -11.11 -16.17
N GLY A 136 17.37 -11.19 -15.17
CA GLY A 136 17.27 -12.15 -14.07
C GLY A 136 16.75 -11.47 -12.79
N GLY A 137 15.69 -12.02 -12.18
CA GLY A 137 15.05 -11.43 -11.00
C GLY A 137 16.03 -11.15 -9.84
N LEU A 138 15.76 -10.06 -9.12
CA LEU A 138 16.58 -9.55 -8.00
C LEU A 138 16.93 -10.66 -6.99
N ARG A 139 18.13 -11.24 -7.10
CA ARG A 139 18.71 -12.04 -6.03
C ARG A 139 18.98 -11.12 -4.85
N MET A 140 18.45 -11.49 -3.69
CA MET A 140 18.40 -10.63 -2.50
C MET A 140 19.81 -10.27 -2.00
N ILE A 141 20.25 -9.04 -2.30
CA ILE A 141 21.31 -8.38 -1.53
C ILE A 141 20.69 -7.95 -0.19
N ASN A 142 20.56 -8.88 0.76
CA ASN A 142 20.46 -8.64 2.21
C ASN A 142 20.26 -9.96 2.98
N ASN A 143 21.36 -10.65 3.29
CA ASN A 143 21.40 -11.57 4.44
C ASN A 143 21.59 -10.83 5.77
N TRP A 144 21.84 -9.51 5.73
CA TRP A 144 21.95 -8.67 6.92
C TRP A 144 20.56 -8.33 7.47
N GLN A 145 20.43 -8.41 8.80
CA GLN A 145 19.22 -8.08 9.54
C GLN A 145 19.59 -7.27 10.79
N PRO A 146 18.69 -6.45 11.36
CA PRO A 146 18.96 -5.61 12.53
C PRO A 146 19.51 -6.36 13.75
N GLN A 147 19.18 -7.64 13.91
CA GLN A 147 19.66 -8.51 14.99
C GLN A 147 21.20 -8.67 14.98
N ALA A 148 21.86 -8.43 13.84
CA ALA A 148 23.32 -8.38 13.74
C ALA A 148 23.95 -7.18 14.51
N LEU A 149 23.15 -6.21 14.95
CA LEU A 149 23.60 -5.09 15.80
C LEU A 149 23.75 -5.49 17.28
N GLY A 150 23.28 -6.68 17.69
CA GLY A 150 23.52 -7.25 19.02
C GLY A 150 22.26 -7.65 19.79
N ALA A 151 22.45 -8.01 21.05
CA ALA A 151 21.35 -8.39 21.94
C ALA A 151 20.48 -7.18 22.33
N GLY A 152 19.18 -7.42 22.56
CA GLY A 152 18.23 -6.38 22.99
C GLY A 152 17.76 -5.44 21.87
N VAL A 153 18.13 -5.68 20.61
CA VAL A 153 17.57 -4.98 19.45
C VAL A 153 16.09 -5.34 19.29
N VAL A 154 15.22 -4.34 19.22
CA VAL A 154 13.81 -4.50 18.88
C VAL A 154 13.64 -4.19 17.40
N ASP A 155 13.21 -5.18 16.63
CA ASP A 155 13.00 -5.10 15.18
C ASP A 155 11.51 -5.09 14.84
N LEU A 156 11.06 -4.01 14.22
CA LEU A 156 9.68 -3.74 13.82
C LEU A 156 9.50 -3.73 12.29
N SER A 157 10.52 -4.17 11.54
CA SER A 157 10.53 -4.18 10.08
C SER A 157 9.74 -5.33 9.44
N ARG A 158 9.51 -6.41 10.21
CA ARG A 158 8.80 -7.62 9.77
C ARG A 158 7.29 -7.43 9.80
N LEU A 159 6.81 -6.41 9.07
CA LEU A 159 5.39 -6.14 8.91
C LEU A 159 4.66 -7.25 8.14
N ASP A 160 5.37 -8.12 7.42
CA ASP A 160 4.85 -9.40 6.91
C ASP A 160 4.42 -10.37 8.03
N LEU A 161 4.80 -10.10 9.29
CA LEU A 161 4.40 -10.79 10.51
C LEU A 161 3.51 -9.89 11.40
N ALA A 162 2.59 -9.14 10.78
CA ALA A 162 1.50 -8.44 11.45
C ALA A 162 0.27 -9.35 11.63
N TYR A 163 -0.44 -9.22 12.76
CA TYR A 163 -1.54 -10.08 13.16
C TYR A 163 -2.78 -9.30 13.62
N THR A 164 -3.97 -9.86 13.43
CA THR A 164 -5.26 -9.24 13.84
C THR A 164 -5.66 -9.53 15.29
N ASP A 165 -4.91 -10.39 16.00
CA ASP A 165 -5.18 -10.83 17.36
C ASP A 165 -3.95 -10.70 18.29
N THR A 166 -4.18 -10.65 19.61
CA THR A 166 -3.13 -10.55 20.66
C THR A 166 -2.26 -11.80 20.82
N ALA A 167 -2.71 -12.96 20.38
CA ALA A 167 -1.90 -14.19 20.43
C ALA A 167 -0.91 -14.27 19.25
N GLY A 168 -1.06 -13.39 18.26
CA GLY A 168 -0.31 -13.40 17.02
C GLY A 168 -0.52 -14.70 16.24
N THR A 169 -1.78 -15.11 16.01
CA THR A 169 -2.12 -16.38 15.34
C THR A 169 -2.73 -16.21 13.95
N VAL A 170 -3.53 -15.17 13.73
CA VAL A 170 -4.19 -14.81 12.47
C VAL A 170 -3.42 -13.66 11.80
N LEU A 171 -2.70 -13.97 10.72
CA LEU A 171 -1.95 -12.98 9.94
C LEU A 171 -2.90 -11.94 9.32
N ALA A 172 -2.58 -10.67 9.55
CA ALA A 172 -3.33 -9.56 9.00
C ALA A 172 -3.31 -9.57 7.47
N GLN A 173 -4.49 -9.45 6.88
CA GLN A 173 -4.66 -9.22 5.45
C GLN A 173 -4.76 -7.72 5.17
N PRO A 174 -4.22 -7.23 4.04
CA PRO A 174 -4.30 -5.82 3.67
C PRO A 174 -5.71 -5.22 3.77
N GLY A 175 -5.85 -4.18 4.59
CA GLY A 175 -7.13 -3.54 4.94
C GLY A 175 -7.71 -3.97 6.30
N GLN A 176 -7.14 -4.96 6.96
CA GLN A 176 -7.48 -5.33 8.33
C GLN A 176 -6.69 -4.52 9.36
N LYS A 177 -7.27 -4.37 10.56
CA LYS A 177 -6.62 -3.78 11.73
C LYS A 177 -5.52 -4.69 12.26
N VAL A 178 -4.38 -4.12 12.63
CA VAL A 178 -3.27 -4.85 13.26
C VAL A 178 -3.38 -4.71 14.77
N GLN A 179 -3.40 -5.85 15.46
CA GLN A 179 -3.38 -5.92 16.92
C GLN A 179 -1.99 -6.27 17.46
N THR A 180 -1.13 -6.94 16.69
CA THR A 180 0.16 -7.45 17.17
C THR A 180 1.21 -7.56 16.06
N LEU A 181 2.48 -7.30 16.40
CA LEU A 181 3.65 -7.50 15.55
C LEU A 181 4.61 -8.52 16.16
N ARG A 182 5.18 -9.38 15.32
CA ARG A 182 6.32 -10.25 15.67
C ARG A 182 7.61 -9.81 14.98
N ASP A 183 8.75 -10.06 15.63
CA ASP A 183 10.06 -9.89 15.01
C ASP A 183 10.43 -11.06 14.08
N GLY A 184 11.63 -11.00 13.48
CA GLY A 184 12.14 -12.07 12.62
C GLY A 184 12.35 -13.43 13.29
N ASN A 185 12.37 -13.48 14.63
CA ASN A 185 12.46 -14.71 15.43
C ASN A 185 11.06 -15.23 15.85
N GLY A 186 9.99 -14.52 15.51
CA GLY A 186 8.62 -14.85 15.90
C GLY A 186 8.25 -14.42 17.33
N ALA A 187 9.08 -13.65 18.03
CA ALA A 187 8.73 -13.08 19.33
C ALA A 187 7.78 -11.90 19.15
N ILE A 188 6.74 -11.79 20.00
CA ILE A 188 5.86 -10.63 19.97
C ILE A 188 6.61 -9.42 20.53
N VAL A 189 6.75 -8.37 19.72
CA VAL A 189 7.47 -7.14 20.07
C VAL A 189 6.54 -5.98 20.40
N ALA A 190 5.38 -5.89 19.73
CA ALA A 190 4.39 -4.86 19.98
C ALA A 190 2.95 -5.41 19.90
N ALA A 191 2.05 -4.90 20.73
CA ALA A 191 0.66 -5.33 20.81
C ALA A 191 -0.28 -4.19 21.27
N GLN A 192 -1.57 -4.35 21.00
CA GLN A 192 -2.63 -3.42 21.42
C GLN A 192 -3.89 -4.18 21.87
N ALA A 193 -4.68 -3.61 22.78
CA ALA A 193 -5.89 -4.25 23.31
C ALA A 193 -7.16 -3.85 22.54
N ALA A 194 -7.48 -2.55 22.49
CA ALA A 194 -8.73 -2.02 21.94
C ALA A 194 -8.78 -2.05 20.41
N ASP A 195 -9.97 -2.22 19.81
CA ASP A 195 -10.17 -2.25 18.34
C ASP A 195 -10.43 -0.91 17.62
N PRO A 196 -11.09 0.14 18.18
CA PRO A 196 -11.41 1.36 17.43
C PRO A 196 -10.21 2.27 17.15
N SER A 197 -9.00 1.81 17.47
CA SER A 197 -7.78 2.60 17.55
C SER A 197 -6.57 1.84 17.01
N ARG A 198 -6.75 1.04 15.95
CA ARG A 198 -5.73 0.09 15.45
C ARG A 198 -5.31 0.43 14.03
N SER A 199 -4.01 0.59 13.84
CA SER A 199 -3.46 0.84 12.51
C SER A 199 -3.83 -0.25 11.51
N ILE A 200 -4.17 0.19 10.30
CA ILE A 200 -4.60 -0.67 9.21
C ILE A 200 -3.38 -1.21 8.48
N TYR A 201 -3.33 -2.53 8.27
CA TYR A 201 -2.29 -3.19 7.49
C TYR A 201 -2.41 -2.86 6.01
N GLY A 202 -1.28 -2.60 5.34
CA GLY A 202 -1.25 -2.33 3.92
C GLY A 202 -0.03 -2.90 3.19
N ARG A 203 -0.16 -2.98 1.87
CA ARG A 203 0.80 -3.49 0.91
C ARG A 203 0.73 -2.70 -0.40
N HIS A 204 1.87 -2.30 -0.95
CA HIS A 204 2.01 -1.70 -2.29
C HIS A 204 3.28 -2.23 -2.98
N PRO A 205 3.46 -2.09 -4.31
CA PRO A 205 4.76 -2.39 -4.95
C PRO A 205 5.88 -1.50 -4.39
N ALA A 206 7.11 -2.02 -4.38
CA ALA A 206 8.30 -1.38 -3.81
C ALA A 206 8.82 -0.19 -4.62
N SER A 207 8.40 -0.09 -5.88
CA SER A 207 8.63 1.05 -6.74
C SER A 207 7.32 1.45 -7.40
N GLY A 208 7.22 2.71 -7.80
CA GLY A 208 6.27 3.13 -8.81
C GLY A 208 4.99 3.75 -8.28
N ILE A 209 4.24 4.25 -9.25
CA ILE A 209 3.04 5.04 -9.05
C ILE A 209 1.91 4.09 -8.67
N ARG A 210 1.27 4.33 -7.53
CA ARG A 210 0.20 3.46 -7.03
C ARG A 210 -1.06 3.58 -7.90
N ASN A 211 -1.53 2.47 -8.47
CA ASN A 211 -2.81 2.37 -9.15
C ASN A 211 -3.96 2.72 -8.21
N GLN A 212 -4.60 3.85 -8.45
CA GLN A 212 -5.74 4.32 -7.68
C GLN A 212 -7.06 3.71 -8.16
N ALA A 213 -7.09 2.99 -9.30
CA ALA A 213 -8.28 2.33 -9.79
C ALA A 213 -8.71 1.19 -8.86
N HIS A 214 -9.60 1.51 -7.91
CA HIS A 214 -10.22 0.59 -6.95
C HIS A 214 -10.79 -0.64 -7.65
N GLY A 215 -10.94 -1.74 -6.91
CA GLY A 215 -11.70 -2.91 -7.36
C GLY A 215 -11.08 -3.70 -8.52
N SER A 216 -9.97 -3.22 -9.11
CA SER A 216 -9.27 -3.89 -10.19
C SER A 216 -8.52 -5.18 -9.75
N ALA A 217 -8.81 -5.76 -8.59
CA ALA A 217 -8.50 -7.18 -8.37
C ALA A 217 -9.59 -7.92 -7.58
N SER A 218 -10.78 -7.34 -7.39
CA SER A 218 -11.86 -8.03 -6.68
C SER A 218 -12.27 -9.29 -7.44
N THR A 219 -12.04 -10.45 -6.82
CA THR A 219 -12.60 -11.74 -7.27
C THR A 219 -14.11 -11.79 -7.11
N ASP A 220 -14.64 -10.97 -6.19
CA ASP A 220 -16.06 -10.63 -6.15
C ASP A 220 -16.32 -9.50 -7.16
N VAL A 221 -16.45 -9.92 -8.42
CA VAL A 221 -16.39 -9.07 -9.62
C VAL A 221 -17.58 -8.09 -9.71
N ASP A 222 -18.62 -8.33 -8.89
CA ASP A 222 -19.94 -7.71 -8.93
C ASP A 222 -20.01 -6.33 -8.25
N SER A 223 -19.12 -6.06 -7.30
CA SER A 223 -19.06 -4.78 -6.59
C SER A 223 -18.27 -3.68 -7.32
N PHE A 224 -17.44 -4.06 -8.29
CA PHE A 224 -16.60 -3.13 -9.06
C PHE A 224 -17.12 -2.90 -10.48
N TRP A 225 -17.43 -3.97 -11.20
CA TRP A 225 -17.98 -3.89 -12.54
C TRP A 225 -19.51 -3.82 -12.43
N ASN A 226 -20.08 -2.61 -12.46
CA ASN A 226 -21.53 -2.43 -12.26
C ASN A 226 -22.31 -3.38 -13.19
N PRO A 227 -23.35 -4.07 -12.69
CA PRO A 227 -24.09 -5.05 -13.49
C PRO A 227 -24.88 -4.39 -14.64
N THR A 228 -25.46 -3.21 -14.41
CA THR A 228 -26.22 -2.47 -15.41
C THR A 228 -26.08 -0.96 -15.20
N SER A 229 -26.02 -0.19 -16.29
CA SER A 229 -26.31 1.25 -16.30
C SER A 229 -27.20 1.58 -17.49
N ASN A 230 -28.13 2.52 -17.32
CA ASN A 230 -28.94 3.08 -18.41
C ASN A 230 -28.78 4.60 -18.39
N THR A 231 -28.53 5.20 -19.54
CA THR A 231 -28.34 6.64 -19.68
C THR A 231 -28.69 7.06 -21.10
N GLN A 232 -29.54 8.08 -21.23
CA GLN A 232 -29.91 8.69 -22.52
C GLN A 232 -30.38 7.68 -23.59
N GLY A 233 -31.12 6.63 -23.22
CA GLY A 233 -31.65 5.64 -24.17
C GLY A 233 -30.71 4.50 -24.56
N VAL A 234 -29.46 4.52 -24.09
CA VAL A 234 -28.52 3.39 -24.19
C VAL A 234 -28.53 2.61 -22.88
N THR A 235 -28.66 1.29 -22.98
CA THR A 235 -28.51 0.35 -21.87
C THR A 235 -27.17 -0.38 -22.01
N ILE A 236 -26.40 -0.38 -20.92
CA ILE A 236 -25.13 -1.07 -20.79
C ILE A 236 -25.29 -2.13 -19.72
N THR A 237 -25.17 -3.40 -20.11
CA THR A 237 -25.38 -4.56 -19.22
C THR A 237 -24.15 -5.46 -19.25
N ARG A 238 -23.60 -5.77 -18.09
CA ARG A 238 -22.48 -6.70 -17.93
C ARG A 238 -22.96 -8.12 -18.26
N VAL A 239 -22.35 -8.74 -19.27
CA VAL A 239 -22.69 -10.08 -19.78
C VAL A 239 -21.91 -11.16 -19.03
N SER A 240 -20.63 -10.90 -18.78
CA SER A 240 -19.71 -11.79 -18.08
C SER A 240 -18.55 -10.98 -17.51
N ALA A 241 -17.86 -11.54 -16.51
CA ALA A 241 -16.67 -10.94 -15.93
C ALA A 241 -15.80 -12.02 -15.25
N GLY A 242 -14.55 -11.70 -14.95
CA GLY A 242 -13.61 -12.63 -14.34
C GLY A 242 -12.22 -12.03 -14.12
N VAL A 243 -11.24 -12.90 -13.87
CA VAL A 243 -9.82 -12.55 -13.70
C VAL A 243 -8.97 -13.47 -14.56
N ASN A 244 -7.92 -12.95 -15.20
CA ASN A 244 -6.88 -13.73 -15.88
C ASN A 244 -5.48 -13.15 -15.56
N ALA A 245 -4.43 -13.65 -16.22
CA ALA A 245 -3.05 -13.24 -15.97
C ALA A 245 -2.77 -11.74 -16.19
N GLN A 246 -3.56 -11.06 -17.03
CA GLN A 246 -3.45 -9.63 -17.30
C GLN A 246 -4.26 -8.76 -16.33
N GLY A 247 -5.04 -9.35 -15.43
CA GLY A 247 -5.92 -8.65 -14.48
C GLY A 247 -7.40 -9.02 -14.63
N PRO A 248 -8.30 -8.33 -13.91
CA PRO A 248 -9.74 -8.53 -14.04
C PRO A 248 -10.24 -8.03 -15.39
N TRP A 249 -11.35 -8.56 -15.82
CA TRP A 249 -12.02 -8.19 -17.05
C TRP A 249 -13.54 -8.30 -16.92
N ALA A 250 -14.25 -7.56 -17.77
CA ALA A 250 -15.70 -7.68 -17.95
C ALA A 250 -16.08 -7.49 -19.41
N VAL A 251 -17.11 -8.20 -19.86
CA VAL A 251 -17.78 -7.97 -21.14
C VAL A 251 -19.09 -7.25 -20.88
N TYR A 252 -19.31 -6.14 -21.59
CA TYR A 252 -20.53 -5.35 -21.54
C TYR A 252 -21.26 -5.40 -22.88
N SER A 253 -22.55 -5.70 -22.86
CA SER A 253 -23.47 -5.46 -23.97
C SER A 253 -23.92 -4.00 -23.92
N VAL A 254 -23.84 -3.31 -25.05
CA VAL A 254 -24.20 -1.89 -25.22
C VAL A 254 -25.29 -1.83 -26.29
N VAL A 255 -26.53 -1.62 -25.86
CA VAL A 255 -27.72 -1.72 -26.71
C VAL A 255 -28.65 -0.53 -26.51
N GLY A 256 -29.11 0.06 -27.60
CA GLY A 256 -30.17 1.08 -27.58
C GLY A 256 -30.00 2.14 -28.65
N THR A 257 -30.83 3.18 -28.59
CA THR A 257 -30.70 4.38 -29.44
C THR A 257 -30.44 5.57 -28.54
N ALA A 258 -29.32 6.24 -28.74
CA ALA A 258 -28.94 7.40 -27.95
C ALA A 258 -29.88 8.58 -28.23
N ILE A 259 -30.47 9.15 -27.19
CA ILE A 259 -31.38 10.31 -27.26
C ILE A 259 -30.57 11.60 -27.43
N ASN A 260 -29.41 11.67 -26.79
CA ASN A 260 -28.46 12.79 -26.79
C ASN A 260 -27.04 12.22 -26.93
N ASP A 261 -26.06 13.08 -27.24
CA ASP A 261 -24.65 12.78 -27.03
C ASP A 261 -24.47 12.34 -25.57
N SER A 262 -24.06 11.08 -25.38
CA SER A 262 -24.00 10.48 -24.05
C SER A 262 -22.64 9.87 -23.76
N PHE A 263 -22.22 10.09 -22.52
CA PHE A 263 -21.05 9.47 -21.90
C PHE A 263 -21.58 8.65 -20.75
N THR A 264 -21.54 7.33 -20.90
CA THR A 264 -22.02 6.40 -19.89
C THR A 264 -20.87 5.56 -19.42
N SER A 265 -20.48 5.72 -18.15
CA SER A 265 -19.45 4.87 -17.57
C SER A 265 -20.07 3.62 -16.95
N PRO A 266 -19.57 2.41 -17.24
CA PRO A 266 -19.95 1.21 -16.50
C PRO A 266 -19.40 1.18 -15.05
N PHE A 267 -18.74 2.23 -14.57
CA PHE A 267 -18.07 2.28 -13.25
C PHE A 267 -18.72 3.25 -12.23
N LEU A 268 -19.91 3.78 -12.51
CA LEU A 268 -20.53 4.89 -11.77
C LEU A 268 -20.70 4.69 -10.24
N GLY A 269 -20.74 3.46 -9.73
CA GLY A 269 -21.05 3.18 -8.33
C GLY A 269 -19.90 3.50 -7.36
N ASN A 270 -18.68 3.14 -7.75
CA ASN A 270 -17.49 3.21 -6.88
C ASN A 270 -16.30 3.82 -7.61
N MET A 271 -16.52 4.90 -8.38
CA MET A 271 -15.46 5.56 -9.13
C MET A 271 -14.31 5.99 -8.19
N PRO A 272 -13.08 5.52 -8.45
CA PRO A 272 -11.93 5.83 -7.60
C PRO A 272 -11.56 7.30 -7.71
N ARG A 273 -11.50 7.96 -6.54
CA ARG A 273 -11.05 9.34 -6.39
C ARG A 273 -9.74 9.36 -5.61
N ALA A 274 -8.66 9.69 -6.28
CA ALA A 274 -7.36 9.87 -5.65
C ALA A 274 -7.19 11.32 -5.22
N VAL A 275 -6.58 11.59 -4.06
CA VAL A 275 -6.20 12.97 -3.71
C VAL A 275 -5.17 13.47 -4.72
N ALA A 276 -5.42 14.64 -5.28
CA ALA A 276 -4.60 15.26 -6.31
C ALA A 276 -4.38 16.75 -6.02
N SER A 277 -3.44 17.36 -6.72
CA SER A 277 -3.08 18.79 -6.60
C SER A 277 -2.81 19.40 -7.98
N PRO A 278 -2.89 20.74 -8.12
CA PRO A 278 -2.49 21.44 -9.34
C PRO A 278 -1.02 21.13 -9.70
N GLY A 279 -0.72 21.05 -11.00
CA GLY A 279 0.60 20.71 -11.54
C GLY A 279 0.89 19.21 -11.65
N GLN A 280 0.10 18.34 -11.02
CA GLN A 280 0.28 16.88 -11.15
C GLN A 280 -0.14 16.37 -12.53
N VAL A 281 0.52 15.32 -13.01
CA VAL A 281 0.15 14.60 -14.23
C VAL A 281 -0.51 13.28 -13.83
N TRP A 282 -1.64 12.95 -14.46
CA TRP A 282 -2.42 11.75 -14.21
C TRP A 282 -2.75 11.02 -15.52
N THR A 283 -2.64 9.69 -15.49
CA THR A 283 -2.93 8.79 -16.61
C THR A 283 -4.00 7.77 -16.19
N THR A 284 -4.99 7.53 -17.06
CA THR A 284 -5.91 6.40 -16.95
C THR A 284 -5.70 5.46 -18.13
N SER A 285 -5.87 4.15 -17.91
CA SER A 285 -5.67 3.16 -18.97
C SER A 285 -6.38 1.83 -18.71
N PHE A 286 -6.71 1.10 -19.76
CA PHE A 286 -7.27 -0.26 -19.73
C PHE A 286 -7.09 -0.90 -21.11
N PHE A 287 -7.18 -2.23 -21.19
CA PHE A 287 -7.34 -2.92 -22.48
C PHE A 287 -8.82 -2.98 -22.87
N ALA A 288 -9.11 -2.79 -24.16
CA ALA A 288 -10.45 -2.91 -24.72
C ALA A 288 -10.49 -3.71 -26.02
N GLN A 289 -11.60 -4.37 -26.29
CA GLN A 289 -11.87 -5.13 -27.52
C GLN A 289 -13.37 -5.19 -27.80
N ILE A 290 -13.82 -4.87 -29.02
CA ILE A 290 -15.18 -5.21 -29.46
C ILE A 290 -15.22 -6.71 -29.77
N VAL A 291 -16.02 -7.46 -29.00
CA VAL A 291 -16.08 -8.93 -29.02
C VAL A 291 -17.38 -9.50 -29.59
N GLY A 292 -18.36 -8.65 -29.94
CA GLY A 292 -19.61 -9.08 -30.56
C GLY A 292 -20.46 -7.90 -31.07
N GLY A 293 -21.48 -8.23 -31.87
CA GLY A 293 -22.39 -7.26 -32.49
C GLY A 293 -21.75 -6.41 -33.59
N THR A 294 -22.32 -5.24 -33.86
CA THR A 294 -21.84 -4.31 -34.90
C THR A 294 -20.92 -3.25 -34.28
N PRO A 295 -19.64 -3.12 -34.70
CA PRO A 295 -18.74 -2.12 -34.14
C PRO A 295 -19.34 -0.70 -34.15
N PRO A 296 -19.14 0.09 -33.07
CA PRO A 296 -19.74 1.41 -32.98
C PRO A 296 -19.26 2.35 -34.10
N PRO A 297 -20.07 3.33 -34.54
CA PRO A 297 -19.70 4.25 -35.62
C PRO A 297 -18.43 5.06 -35.30
N ALA A 298 -17.76 5.56 -36.34
CA ALA A 298 -16.52 6.32 -36.18
C ALA A 298 -16.70 7.55 -35.26
N GLY A 299 -15.93 7.60 -34.16
CA GLY A 299 -16.04 8.63 -33.12
C GLY A 299 -16.74 8.15 -31.83
N ASN A 300 -17.29 6.93 -31.83
CA ASN A 300 -17.99 6.29 -30.71
C ASN A 300 -17.23 5.06 -30.19
N GLY A 301 -17.78 4.48 -29.11
CA GLY A 301 -17.15 3.37 -28.40
C GLY A 301 -16.43 3.84 -27.14
N VAL A 302 -15.37 3.12 -26.75
CA VAL A 302 -14.79 3.24 -25.40
C VAL A 302 -13.70 4.31 -25.35
N ARG A 303 -13.63 5.06 -24.23
CA ARG A 303 -12.65 6.13 -24.01
C ARG A 303 -12.03 6.03 -22.62
N ALA A 304 -10.73 6.31 -22.55
CA ALA A 304 -10.03 6.58 -21.31
C ALA A 304 -10.18 8.07 -20.97
N VAL A 305 -10.67 8.39 -19.77
CA VAL A 305 -11.00 9.77 -19.38
C VAL A 305 -10.35 10.13 -18.06
N VAL A 306 -9.71 11.30 -18.00
CA VAL A 306 -9.17 11.85 -16.74
C VAL A 306 -9.89 13.15 -16.42
N PHE A 307 -10.46 13.21 -15.22
CA PHE A 307 -11.17 14.35 -14.65
C PHE A 307 -10.45 14.92 -13.44
N GLU A 308 -10.51 16.25 -13.33
CA GLU A 308 -10.19 17.04 -12.14
C GLU A 308 -11.48 17.31 -11.36
N GLU A 309 -11.52 16.97 -10.08
CA GLU A 309 -12.66 17.21 -9.18
C GLU A 309 -12.27 18.15 -8.02
N SER A 310 -13.24 18.98 -7.62
CA SER A 310 -13.23 19.74 -6.37
C SER A 310 -13.87 18.93 -5.23
N ALA A 311 -13.68 19.39 -3.99
CA ALA A 311 -14.25 18.74 -2.82
C ALA A 311 -15.79 18.65 -2.93
N GLY A 312 -16.34 17.44 -2.75
CA GLY A 312 -17.76 17.18 -2.99
C GLY A 312 -18.08 16.56 -4.36
N ALA A 313 -17.08 16.07 -5.10
CA ALA A 313 -17.24 15.37 -6.39
C ALA A 313 -17.82 16.22 -7.54
N THR A 314 -17.70 17.54 -7.44
CA THR A 314 -17.99 18.44 -8.57
C THR A 314 -16.83 18.34 -9.56
N GLN A 315 -17.13 17.95 -10.79
CA GLN A 315 -16.17 17.92 -11.89
C GLN A 315 -15.80 19.34 -12.31
N ASN A 316 -14.52 19.71 -12.14
CA ASN A 316 -14.00 21.02 -12.53
C ASN A 316 -13.66 21.04 -14.03
N SER A 317 -12.93 20.01 -14.48
CA SER A 317 -12.38 19.94 -15.83
C SER A 317 -12.11 18.48 -16.22
N GLY A 318 -11.94 18.20 -17.51
CA GLY A 318 -11.75 16.84 -18.00
C GLY A 318 -11.21 16.75 -19.41
N SER A 319 -10.65 15.60 -19.76
CA SER A 319 -10.20 15.28 -21.11
C SER A 319 -10.15 13.77 -21.30
N ALA A 320 -10.29 13.31 -22.54
CA ALA A 320 -10.46 11.91 -22.87
C ALA A 320 -9.71 11.53 -24.17
N SER A 321 -9.32 10.26 -24.28
CA SER A 321 -8.71 9.66 -25.48
C SER A 321 -9.61 9.79 -26.72
N ALA A 322 -9.09 9.42 -27.89
CA ALA A 322 -9.95 9.02 -29.00
C ALA A 322 -10.88 7.87 -28.59
N ALA A 323 -12.03 7.74 -29.25
CA ALA A 323 -12.95 6.63 -29.02
C ALA A 323 -12.47 5.37 -29.74
N PHE A 324 -12.50 4.25 -29.03
CA PHE A 324 -12.06 2.94 -29.50
C PHE A 324 -13.24 2.07 -29.91
N ALA A 325 -13.16 1.53 -31.14
CA ALA A 325 -14.16 0.69 -31.78
C ALA A 325 -13.56 -0.58 -32.42
N GLY A 326 -12.32 -0.95 -32.06
CA GLY A 326 -11.56 -2.02 -32.71
C GLY A 326 -11.89 -3.43 -32.20
N THR A 327 -11.71 -4.42 -33.05
CA THR A 327 -11.91 -5.86 -32.73
C THR A 327 -10.67 -6.55 -32.17
N ASP A 328 -9.51 -5.87 -32.17
CA ASP A 328 -8.26 -6.37 -31.60
C ASP A 328 -8.07 -5.83 -30.17
N LEU A 329 -7.58 -6.67 -29.25
CA LEU A 329 -7.35 -6.26 -27.86
C LEU A 329 -6.26 -5.18 -27.79
N THR A 330 -6.69 -3.94 -27.54
CA THR A 330 -5.87 -2.74 -27.67
C THR A 330 -5.79 -2.00 -26.34
N LEU A 331 -4.60 -1.50 -25.98
CA LEU A 331 -4.44 -0.61 -24.84
C LEU A 331 -5.03 0.77 -25.17
N VAL A 332 -6.08 1.17 -24.44
CA VAL A 332 -6.65 2.52 -24.48
C VAL A 332 -6.11 3.28 -23.26
N SER A 333 -5.58 4.48 -23.48
CA SER A 333 -4.98 5.30 -22.41
C SER A 333 -5.22 6.78 -22.67
N HIS A 334 -5.30 7.57 -21.60
CA HIS A 334 -5.34 9.03 -21.67
C HIS A 334 -4.56 9.65 -20.52
N THR A 335 -3.81 10.72 -20.81
CA THR A 335 -2.96 11.43 -19.85
C THR A 335 -3.34 12.91 -19.80
N ARG A 336 -3.35 13.51 -18.62
CA ARG A 336 -3.71 14.90 -18.38
C ARG A 336 -2.84 15.53 -17.29
N THR A 337 -2.32 16.73 -17.54
CA THR A 337 -1.78 17.62 -16.49
C THR A 337 -2.91 18.41 -15.85
N PHE A 338 -2.96 18.43 -14.52
CA PHE A 338 -3.95 19.15 -13.74
C PHE A 338 -3.54 20.60 -13.57
N ASN A 339 -4.47 21.53 -13.84
CA ASN A 339 -4.16 22.96 -13.87
C ASN A 339 -5.13 23.80 -13.03
N GLU A 340 -6.30 23.26 -12.64
CA GLU A 340 -7.29 24.04 -11.91
C GLU A 340 -6.86 24.21 -10.44
N ALA A 341 -6.80 25.45 -9.94
CA ALA A 341 -6.33 25.75 -8.58
C ALA A 341 -7.17 25.10 -7.46
N TYR A 342 -8.40 24.69 -7.77
CA TYR A 342 -9.34 24.01 -6.84
C TYR A 342 -9.34 22.47 -7.00
N THR A 343 -8.42 21.91 -7.77
CA THR A 343 -8.28 20.46 -7.91
C THR A 343 -7.77 19.85 -6.61
N VAL A 344 -8.61 18.98 -6.03
CA VAL A 344 -8.28 18.19 -4.83
C VAL A 344 -8.34 16.68 -5.12
N GLN A 345 -8.97 16.28 -6.24
CA GLN A 345 -9.18 14.88 -6.59
C GLN A 345 -8.96 14.60 -8.09
N ALA A 346 -8.35 13.45 -8.39
CA ALA A 346 -8.28 12.82 -9.70
C ALA A 346 -9.32 11.71 -9.81
N ARG A 347 -10.06 11.67 -10.92
CA ARG A 347 -10.99 10.58 -11.26
C ARG A 347 -10.71 10.10 -12.69
N GLY A 348 -10.61 8.78 -12.89
CA GLY A 348 -10.10 8.20 -14.13
C GLY A 348 -11.04 7.21 -14.83
N PRO A 349 -12.30 7.52 -15.12
CA PRO A 349 -13.27 6.52 -15.57
C PRO A 349 -13.00 6.03 -16.99
N VAL A 350 -13.61 4.88 -17.27
CA VAL A 350 -13.85 4.39 -18.64
C VAL A 350 -15.22 4.90 -19.06
N ASP A 351 -15.31 5.61 -20.18
CA ASP A 351 -16.57 6.09 -20.71
C ASP A 351 -16.90 5.37 -22.01
N ILE A 352 -18.16 4.96 -22.18
CA ILE A 352 -18.72 4.57 -23.48
C ILE A 352 -19.42 5.79 -24.06
N ARG A 353 -18.98 6.22 -25.25
CA ARG A 353 -19.55 7.34 -26.00
C ARG A 353 -20.49 6.84 -27.09
N THR A 354 -21.63 7.51 -27.21
CA THR A 354 -22.56 7.44 -28.37
C THR A 354 -23.05 8.85 -28.71
N LEU A 355 -23.32 9.13 -30.00
CA LEU A 355 -23.87 10.41 -30.46
C LEU A 355 -25.40 10.38 -30.52
N ALA A 356 -26.04 11.54 -30.42
CA ALA A 356 -27.49 11.68 -30.52
C ALA A 356 -28.05 11.04 -31.82
N GLY A 357 -29.07 10.19 -31.67
CA GLY A 357 -29.76 9.48 -32.75
C GLY A 357 -29.12 8.17 -33.20
N GLU A 358 -27.94 7.81 -32.70
CA GLU A 358 -27.27 6.55 -33.08
C GLU A 358 -27.88 5.34 -32.38
N THR A 359 -28.17 4.30 -33.17
CA THR A 359 -28.49 2.96 -32.65
C THR A 359 -27.21 2.14 -32.53
N VAL A 360 -26.98 1.57 -31.35
CA VAL A 360 -25.85 0.71 -31.04
C VAL A 360 -26.32 -0.67 -30.57
N ASP A 361 -25.60 -1.70 -30.99
CA ASP A 361 -25.75 -3.09 -30.54
C ASP A 361 -24.40 -3.81 -30.69
N TYR A 362 -23.59 -3.78 -29.62
CA TYR A 362 -22.29 -4.42 -29.57
C TYR A 362 -21.91 -4.92 -28.18
N GLN A 363 -20.96 -5.85 -28.13
CA GLN A 363 -20.33 -6.29 -26.90
C GLN A 363 -18.88 -5.82 -26.85
N VAL A 364 -18.48 -5.27 -25.70
CA VAL A 364 -17.12 -4.78 -25.47
C VAL A 364 -16.51 -5.42 -24.22
N PHE A 365 -15.35 -6.05 -24.42
CA PHE A 365 -14.46 -6.54 -23.38
C PHE A 365 -13.60 -5.37 -22.87
N LEU A 366 -13.51 -5.24 -21.56
CA LEU A 366 -12.71 -4.25 -20.83
C LEU A 366 -11.85 -4.98 -19.81
N GLN A 367 -10.58 -4.60 -19.66
CA GLN A 367 -9.64 -5.29 -18.78
C GLN A 367 -8.62 -4.34 -18.13
N ALA A 368 -8.19 -4.67 -16.91
CA ALA A 368 -6.97 -4.16 -16.28
C ALA A 368 -6.94 -2.63 -16.15
N HIS A 369 -8.04 -2.07 -15.63
CA HIS A 369 -8.18 -0.63 -15.44
C HIS A 369 -7.18 -0.09 -14.40
N GLN A 370 -6.48 0.98 -14.76
CA GLN A 370 -5.51 1.70 -13.92
C GLN A 370 -5.77 3.21 -13.94
N LEU A 371 -5.53 3.87 -12.81
CA LEU A 371 -5.45 5.33 -12.67
C LEU A 371 -4.19 5.68 -11.87
N GLU A 372 -3.27 6.42 -12.48
CA GLU A 372 -1.90 6.57 -11.99
C GLU A 372 -1.44 8.02 -12.09
N GLN A 373 -0.82 8.54 -11.03
CA GLN A 373 -0.16 9.86 -11.04
C GLN A 373 1.17 9.79 -11.81
N GLY A 374 1.11 9.85 -13.14
CA GLY A 374 2.28 9.95 -14.01
C GLY A 374 1.92 10.31 -15.45
N ALA A 375 2.96 10.57 -16.24
CA ALA A 375 2.83 10.86 -17.69
C ALA A 375 2.70 9.60 -18.56
N SER A 376 2.85 8.40 -17.97
CA SER A 376 2.76 7.11 -18.64
C SER A 376 2.22 6.05 -17.69
N ARG A 377 1.52 5.07 -18.25
CA ARG A 377 1.06 3.86 -17.55
C ARG A 377 2.25 3.01 -17.08
N THR A 378 2.16 2.43 -15.88
CA THR A 378 3.12 1.42 -15.36
C THR A 378 2.79 -0.01 -15.84
N ALA A 379 3.45 -1.04 -15.30
CA ALA A 379 2.99 -2.41 -15.48
C ALA A 379 1.63 -2.61 -14.77
N TYR A 380 0.94 -3.73 -15.01
CA TYR A 380 -0.38 -3.88 -14.39
C TYR A 380 -0.28 -4.08 -12.87
N GLN A 381 -0.96 -3.21 -12.12
CA GLN A 381 -1.04 -3.29 -10.66
C GLN A 381 -2.42 -3.77 -10.21
N TYR A 382 -2.47 -4.99 -9.69
CA TYR A 382 -3.63 -5.59 -9.03
C TYR A 382 -4.00 -4.76 -7.80
N ASN A 383 -5.22 -4.20 -7.76
CA ASN A 383 -5.74 -3.39 -6.66
C ASN A 383 -7.03 -3.99 -6.10
N PHE A 384 -6.91 -4.84 -5.07
CA PHE A 384 -8.08 -5.46 -4.43
C PHE A 384 -8.86 -4.43 -3.60
N ASN A 385 -8.14 -3.60 -2.86
CA ASN A 385 -8.65 -2.52 -2.03
C ASN A 385 -7.57 -1.44 -1.85
N GLN A 386 -7.91 -0.30 -1.24
CA GLN A 386 -6.97 0.82 -1.11
C GLN A 386 -5.69 0.52 -0.28
N PHE A 387 -5.60 -0.65 0.34
CA PHE A 387 -4.48 -1.13 1.12
C PHE A 387 -3.75 -2.32 0.48
N ASN A 388 -4.25 -2.91 -0.62
CA ASN A 388 -3.70 -4.11 -1.22
C ASN A 388 -3.39 -3.90 -2.70
N ILE A 389 -2.19 -3.37 -2.97
CA ILE A 389 -1.71 -3.16 -4.34
C ILE A 389 -0.44 -3.96 -4.57
N THR A 390 -0.38 -4.65 -5.71
CA THR A 390 0.79 -5.41 -6.13
C THR A 390 0.98 -5.30 -7.63
N GLU A 391 2.21 -5.06 -8.06
CA GLU A 391 2.62 -5.08 -9.47
C GLU A 391 3.35 -6.40 -9.74
N GLU A 392 3.03 -7.05 -10.86
CA GLU A 392 3.72 -8.29 -11.25
C GLU A 392 5.21 -8.02 -11.50
N GLY A 393 6.08 -8.93 -11.03
CA GLY A 393 7.53 -8.76 -11.12
C GLY A 393 8.14 -7.78 -10.12
N GLN A 394 7.34 -6.97 -9.43
CA GLN A 394 7.83 -6.09 -8.37
C GLN A 394 7.78 -6.76 -6.99
N ARG A 395 8.76 -6.43 -6.16
CA ARG A 395 8.71 -6.73 -4.72
C ARG A 395 7.59 -5.94 -4.06
N SER A 396 6.89 -6.53 -3.10
CA SER A 396 5.92 -5.82 -2.26
C SER A 396 6.59 -5.14 -1.06
N VAL A 397 6.11 -3.96 -0.71
CA VAL A 397 6.40 -3.23 0.53
C VAL A 397 5.17 -3.29 1.41
N TYR A 398 5.38 -3.58 2.70
CA TYR A 398 4.34 -3.70 3.71
C TYR A 398 4.37 -2.47 4.62
N TYR A 399 3.21 -2.02 5.09
CA TYR A 399 3.12 -0.85 5.95
C TYR A 399 1.99 -0.94 6.96
N LEU A 400 2.15 -0.20 8.06
CA LEU A 400 1.05 0.21 8.92
C LEU A 400 0.59 1.60 8.48
N LYS A 401 -0.72 1.76 8.29
CA LYS A 401 -1.37 3.07 8.14
C LYS A 401 -2.11 3.42 9.43
N PRO A 402 -1.69 4.47 10.14
CA PRO A 402 -2.48 5.04 11.21
C PRO A 402 -3.86 5.47 10.72
N ASP A 403 -4.90 5.20 11.48
CA ASP A 403 -6.25 5.69 11.19
C ASP A 403 -6.44 7.15 11.67
N GLY A 404 -5.60 7.61 12.61
CA GLY A 404 -5.59 8.97 13.14
C GLY A 404 -6.35 9.12 14.47
N ILE A 405 -6.87 8.03 15.03
CA ILE A 405 -7.62 7.98 16.29
C ILE A 405 -6.93 7.00 17.25
N ASP A 406 -5.93 7.52 17.98
CA ASP A 406 -5.26 6.81 19.08
C ASP A 406 -4.62 5.45 18.71
N ASP A 407 -3.89 5.33 17.58
CA ASP A 407 -3.17 4.13 17.10
C ASP A 407 -2.05 3.55 18.02
N TRP A 408 -2.31 3.32 19.31
CA TRP A 408 -1.27 3.05 20.31
C TRP A 408 -0.84 1.58 20.35
N MET A 409 0.16 1.22 19.54
CA MET A 409 0.77 -0.10 19.63
C MET A 409 1.88 -0.12 20.69
N GLN A 410 1.64 -0.76 21.82
CA GLN A 410 2.57 -0.79 22.95
C GLN A 410 3.65 -1.85 22.76
N LEU A 411 4.89 -1.55 23.14
CA LEU A 411 5.96 -2.55 23.19
C LEU A 411 5.71 -3.51 24.35
N VAL A 412 5.75 -4.82 24.11
CA VAL A 412 5.48 -5.84 25.14
C VAL A 412 6.54 -5.82 26.25
N ALA A 413 7.79 -5.55 25.87
CA ALA A 413 8.85 -5.16 26.79
C ALA A 413 9.25 -3.71 26.49
N PRO A 414 9.12 -2.77 27.44
CA PRO A 414 9.61 -1.42 27.26
C PRO A 414 11.11 -1.42 26.93
N PHE A 415 11.47 -0.75 25.83
CA PHE A 415 12.86 -0.58 25.44
C PHE A 415 13.52 0.44 26.39
N SER A 416 14.54 -0.01 27.13
CA SER A 416 15.30 0.83 28.05
C SER A 416 16.69 1.10 27.47
N ALA A 417 17.01 2.38 27.27
CA ALA A 417 18.31 2.80 26.76
C ALA A 417 19.36 2.76 27.89
N GLY A 418 20.16 1.69 27.93
CA GLY A 418 21.20 1.46 28.96
C GLY A 418 22.47 2.30 28.81
N GLY A 419 22.36 3.54 28.32
CA GLY A 419 23.48 4.40 27.91
C GLY A 419 23.22 4.98 26.52
N GLY A 420 24.20 4.89 25.62
CA GLY A 420 24.01 5.22 24.22
C GLY A 420 23.04 4.28 23.51
N TYR A 421 22.28 4.78 22.54
CA TYR A 421 21.22 4.03 21.85
C TYR A 421 21.04 4.52 20.41
N THR A 422 20.33 3.76 19.59
CA THR A 422 19.94 4.16 18.23
C THR A 422 18.46 3.90 17.99
N LEU A 423 17.75 4.89 17.45
CA LEU A 423 16.37 4.78 17.00
C LEU A 423 16.32 5.03 15.49
N ALA A 424 15.62 4.17 14.74
CA ALA A 424 15.51 4.32 13.29
C ALA A 424 14.14 3.88 12.78
N ALA A 425 13.64 4.53 11.72
CA ALA A 425 12.36 4.22 11.11
C ALA A 425 12.32 4.55 9.61
N ALA A 426 11.64 3.72 8.84
CA ALA A 426 11.27 3.97 7.45
C ALA A 426 9.80 4.41 7.39
N ILE A 427 9.53 5.57 6.80
CA ILE A 427 8.21 6.20 6.75
C ILE A 427 7.92 6.80 5.37
N SER A 428 6.64 7.02 5.09
CA SER A 428 6.17 7.78 3.91
C SER A 428 5.09 8.77 4.32
N ARG A 429 5.14 9.95 3.70
CA ARG A 429 4.05 10.93 3.59
C ARG A 429 3.43 11.34 4.93
N VAL A 430 3.83 12.48 5.46
CA VAL A 430 3.27 13.04 6.72
C VAL A 430 2.35 14.21 6.40
N SER A 431 1.03 13.97 6.29
CA SER A 431 0.10 14.97 5.76
C SER A 431 -0.48 15.96 6.78
N ALA A 432 -0.20 15.81 8.09
CA ALA A 432 -0.71 16.72 9.13
C ALA A 432 0.33 16.99 10.22
N THR A 433 -0.07 17.79 11.22
CA THR A 433 0.85 18.64 12.00
C THR A 433 1.96 17.92 12.77
N ARG A 434 1.83 16.62 13.09
CA ARG A 434 2.88 15.80 13.74
C ARG A 434 2.76 14.31 13.39
N PHE A 435 3.89 13.61 13.34
CA PHE A 435 3.97 12.15 13.21
C PHE A 435 4.93 11.57 14.26
N GLU A 436 4.42 11.05 15.37
CA GLU A 436 5.23 10.50 16.47
C GLU A 436 5.42 8.99 16.29
N ILE A 437 6.67 8.54 16.19
CA ILE A 437 7.04 7.17 15.83
C ILE A 437 7.31 6.34 17.08
N PHE A 438 8.19 6.83 17.97
CA PHE A 438 8.52 6.19 19.25
C PHE A 438 8.24 7.15 20.40
N SER A 439 7.61 6.66 21.47
CA SER A 439 7.22 7.49 22.61
C SER A 439 7.22 6.75 23.94
N ASN A 440 7.16 7.54 25.02
CA ASN A 440 6.91 7.08 26.38
C ASN A 440 5.56 7.60 26.93
N HIS A 441 4.81 6.71 27.57
CA HIS A 441 3.44 6.93 28.06
C HIS A 441 3.37 6.92 29.61
N PRO A 442 2.49 7.71 30.29
CA PRO A 442 1.51 8.66 29.76
C PRO A 442 1.96 10.12 29.74
N ALA A 443 2.68 10.55 30.78
CA ALA A 443 2.83 11.96 31.18
C ALA A 443 4.13 12.63 30.69
N SER A 444 4.98 11.88 29.99
CA SER A 444 6.35 12.26 29.64
C SER A 444 6.44 13.04 28.33
N THR A 445 7.50 13.86 28.23
CA THR A 445 7.74 14.76 27.09
C THR A 445 8.54 14.11 25.95
N THR A 446 9.14 12.94 26.19
CA THR A 446 10.20 12.35 25.38
C THR A 446 9.64 11.59 24.16
N ARG A 447 9.99 12.03 22.95
CA ARG A 447 9.36 11.59 21.68
C ARG A 447 10.39 11.56 20.55
N PHE A 448 10.28 10.60 19.63
CA PHE A 448 10.92 10.59 18.32
C PHE A 448 9.86 10.70 17.22
N GLY A 449 9.93 11.72 16.36
CA GLY A 449 8.92 11.95 15.33
C GLY A 449 9.18 13.16 14.42
N VAL A 450 8.19 13.52 13.60
CA VAL A 450 8.25 14.60 12.58
C VAL A 450 7.15 15.65 12.80
N THR A 451 7.33 16.89 12.32
CA THR A 451 6.33 17.98 12.35
C THR A 451 6.39 18.87 11.08
N PRO A 452 5.32 19.01 10.26
CA PRO A 452 5.30 19.93 9.12
C PRO A 452 5.24 21.42 9.51
N GLY A 453 5.45 22.29 8.53
CA GLY A 453 5.60 23.75 8.70
C GLY A 453 7.06 24.18 8.74
N THR A 454 7.92 23.39 9.39
CA THR A 454 9.39 23.45 9.32
C THR A 454 10.04 22.08 9.11
N GLN A 455 9.25 21.07 8.72
CA GLN A 455 9.70 19.72 8.35
C GLN A 455 10.55 19.01 9.42
N ALA A 456 10.37 19.32 10.69
CA ALA A 456 11.39 19.04 11.67
C ALA A 456 11.32 17.63 12.30
N VAL A 457 12.45 16.91 12.39
CA VAL A 457 12.60 15.76 13.31
C VAL A 457 12.72 16.27 14.74
N LEU A 458 11.97 15.65 15.66
CA LEU A 458 11.99 15.93 17.09
C LEU A 458 12.62 14.76 17.84
N LEU A 459 13.73 15.00 18.55
CA LEU A 459 13.93 14.39 19.86
C LEU A 459 13.57 15.44 20.91
N ALA A 460 12.47 15.19 21.62
CA ALA A 460 12.16 15.95 22.82
C ALA A 460 12.86 15.30 24.02
N TYR A 461 13.54 16.09 24.84
CA TYR A 461 14.06 15.68 26.14
C TYR A 461 13.05 16.06 27.25
N GLU A 462 13.45 16.02 28.52
CA GLU A 462 12.54 16.31 29.67
C GLU A 462 11.92 17.72 29.61
N SER A 463 10.91 17.96 30.45
CA SER A 463 10.11 19.21 30.47
C SER A 463 10.90 20.50 30.70
N SER A 464 12.16 20.40 31.14
CA SER A 464 13.14 21.48 31.30
C SER A 464 14.00 21.75 30.06
N ASN A 465 14.15 20.79 29.13
CA ASN A 465 15.12 20.87 28.03
C ASN A 465 14.52 21.42 26.73
N ARG A 466 15.41 21.98 25.90
CA ARG A 466 15.06 22.47 24.56
C ARG A 466 14.61 21.31 23.67
N ARG A 467 13.62 21.58 22.81
CA ARG A 467 13.27 20.73 21.68
C ARG A 467 14.15 21.13 20.51
N GLU A 468 14.90 20.19 19.98
CA GLU A 468 15.61 20.37 18.72
C GLU A 468 14.77 19.85 17.55
N TRP A 469 14.99 20.47 16.39
CA TRP A 469 14.07 20.44 15.27
C TRP A 469 14.87 20.48 13.96
N PHE A 470 15.01 19.34 13.28
CA PHE A 470 15.87 19.18 12.09
C PHE A 470 15.06 19.20 10.80
N ALA A 471 15.20 20.26 10.00
CA ALA A 471 14.38 20.47 8.81
C ALA A 471 14.66 19.43 7.70
N LEU A 472 13.68 18.55 7.46
CA LEU A 472 13.60 17.67 6.29
C LEU A 472 13.20 18.48 5.03
N PRO A 473 13.20 17.90 3.82
CA PRO A 473 12.77 18.60 2.60
C PRO A 473 11.25 18.88 2.53
N PRO A 474 10.81 19.94 1.84
CA PRO A 474 9.38 20.25 1.68
C PRO A 474 8.66 19.35 0.67
N GLY A 475 7.52 18.80 1.08
CA GLY A 475 6.59 18.06 0.21
C GLY A 475 6.14 16.73 0.82
N ASP A 476 5.51 15.90 -0.01
CA ASP A 476 5.42 14.46 0.27
C ASP A 476 6.84 13.87 0.14
N PHE A 477 7.31 13.15 1.15
CA PHE A 477 8.62 12.50 1.15
C PHE A 477 8.54 11.06 1.68
N ASP A 478 9.43 10.22 1.18
CA ASP A 478 9.77 8.92 1.75
C ASP A 478 11.10 9.06 2.49
N ALA A 479 11.16 8.64 3.75
CA ALA A 479 12.33 8.84 4.60
C ALA A 479 12.74 7.60 5.37
N VAL A 480 14.05 7.36 5.43
CA VAL A 480 14.69 6.66 6.54
C VAL A 480 15.23 7.70 7.51
N LEU A 481 14.54 7.83 8.64
CA LEU A 481 14.96 8.67 9.76
C LEU A 481 15.77 7.85 10.74
N MET A 482 16.84 8.43 11.27
CA MET A 482 17.63 7.81 12.34
C MET A 482 18.15 8.86 13.30
N SER A 483 18.19 8.51 14.59
CA SER A 483 18.95 9.23 15.60
C SER A 483 19.84 8.25 16.37
N ARG A 484 21.08 8.67 16.62
CA ARG A 484 22.08 7.94 17.42
C ARG A 484 22.48 8.81 18.60
N VAL A 485 22.42 8.26 19.81
CA VAL A 485 22.96 8.87 21.03
C VAL A 485 24.19 8.07 21.42
N SER A 486 25.38 8.67 21.30
CA SER A 486 26.66 8.02 21.64
C SER A 486 26.92 8.00 23.15
N GLU A 487 26.55 9.09 23.84
CA GLU A 487 26.81 9.33 25.25
C GLU A 487 25.77 10.29 25.84
N ALA A 488 25.77 10.43 27.18
CA ALA A 488 24.96 11.42 27.87
C ALA A 488 25.53 12.84 27.61
N GLY A 489 25.23 13.39 26.43
CA GLY A 489 25.82 14.63 25.94
C GLY A 489 25.48 14.98 24.49
N ALA A 490 25.35 13.95 23.63
CA ALA A 490 25.29 14.13 22.18
C ALA A 490 24.26 13.22 21.51
N ALA A 491 23.43 13.80 20.64
CA ALA A 491 22.59 13.06 19.69
C ALA A 491 22.86 13.50 18.26
N GLU A 492 23.15 12.54 17.38
CA GLU A 492 23.34 12.73 15.94
C GLU A 492 22.10 12.29 15.19
N PHE A 493 21.86 12.92 14.03
CA PHE A 493 20.69 12.71 13.19
C PHE A 493 21.13 12.33 11.77
N PHE A 494 20.35 11.47 11.14
CA PHE A 494 20.62 11.02 9.78
C PHE A 494 19.32 10.86 9.00
N TYR A 495 19.35 11.33 7.75
CA TYR A 495 18.23 11.32 6.83
C TYR A 495 18.69 10.70 5.51
N ASN A 496 18.00 9.65 5.04
CA ASN A 496 18.27 9.00 3.75
C ASN A 496 19.76 8.73 3.47
N GLY A 497 20.52 8.26 4.47
CA GLY A 497 21.95 7.96 4.33
C GLY A 497 22.88 9.17 4.50
N GLU A 498 22.39 10.39 4.27
CA GLU A 498 23.14 11.63 4.49
C GLU A 498 23.36 11.90 5.98
N ASP A 499 24.53 12.47 6.28
CA ASP A 499 24.84 13.06 7.57
C ASP A 499 24.23 14.46 7.61
N SER A 500 23.48 14.82 8.65
CA SER A 500 22.85 16.14 8.77
C SER A 500 23.85 17.30 8.97
N GLY A 501 25.15 16.99 9.04
CA GLY A 501 26.23 17.95 9.18
C GLY A 501 26.51 18.35 10.64
N PRO A 502 27.65 19.03 10.90
CA PRO A 502 28.10 19.34 12.25
C PRO A 502 27.25 20.39 12.99
N ALA A 503 26.32 21.06 12.29
CA ALA A 503 25.34 21.96 12.91
C ALA A 503 24.19 21.20 13.61
N ASP A 504 24.01 19.93 13.27
CA ASP A 504 22.83 19.14 13.62
C ASP A 504 23.13 18.04 14.66
N VAL A 505 24.16 18.26 15.49
CA VAL A 505 24.41 17.46 16.70
C VAL A 505 23.76 18.18 17.88
N ALA A 506 22.77 17.53 18.50
CA ALA A 506 22.16 18.05 19.72
C ALA A 506 23.15 17.94 20.88
N MET A 507 23.58 19.07 21.44
CA MET A 507 24.61 19.15 22.47
C MET A 507 24.02 19.64 23.80
N GLY A 508 24.08 18.82 24.84
CA GLY A 508 23.58 19.14 26.18
C GLY A 508 23.30 17.88 27.01
N ASP A 509 22.64 18.02 28.17
CA ASP A 509 22.27 16.88 29.02
C ASP A 509 21.21 15.99 28.32
N VAL A 510 21.68 15.06 27.49
CA VAL A 510 20.89 14.00 26.87
C VAL A 510 20.60 12.95 27.94
N THR A 511 19.58 13.21 28.77
CA THR A 511 19.03 12.21 29.68
C THR A 511 18.50 11.02 28.84
N PRO A 512 18.98 9.79 29.05
CA PRO A 512 18.48 8.62 28.32
C PRO A 512 16.96 8.52 28.44
N MET A 513 16.27 8.23 27.32
CA MET A 513 14.83 7.93 27.34
C MET A 513 14.58 6.78 28.34
N PRO A 514 13.93 7.02 29.50
CA PRO A 514 13.96 6.06 30.59
C PRO A 514 13.32 4.72 30.21
N GLN A 515 12.23 4.78 29.42
CA GLN A 515 11.55 3.63 28.82
C GLN A 515 10.79 4.10 27.57
N ILE A 516 11.13 3.62 26.37
CA ILE A 516 10.25 3.71 25.20
C ILE A 516 9.26 2.55 25.30
N ASN A 517 7.96 2.81 25.28
CA ASN A 517 6.93 1.80 25.51
C ASN A 517 5.77 1.81 24.50
N ALA A 518 5.75 2.74 23.54
CA ALA A 518 4.72 2.79 22.51
C ALA A 518 5.24 3.27 21.14
N LEU A 519 4.67 2.67 20.10
CA LEU A 519 4.66 3.16 18.73
C LEU A 519 3.45 4.08 18.53
N PHE A 520 3.54 5.02 17.58
CA PHE A 520 2.38 5.74 17.03
C PHE A 520 1.48 6.44 18.04
N ARG A 521 2.04 7.40 18.79
CA ARG A 521 1.23 8.24 19.68
C ARG A 521 0.51 9.33 18.88
N PHE A 522 -0.73 9.05 18.50
CA PHE A 522 -1.62 10.01 17.84
C PHE A 522 -2.80 10.42 18.72
N GLY A 523 -3.35 11.59 18.42
CA GLY A 523 -4.65 12.06 18.87
C GLY A 523 -5.28 12.90 17.75
N GLY A 524 -6.40 13.58 18.00
CA GLY A 524 -7.22 14.26 16.97
C GLY A 524 -6.61 15.44 16.17
N PHE A 525 -5.29 15.60 16.13
CA PHE A 525 -4.57 16.64 15.37
C PHE A 525 -3.38 16.11 14.54
N PHE A 526 -3.17 14.80 14.51
CA PHE A 526 -1.93 14.16 14.04
C PHE A 526 -2.08 13.54 12.64
N ALA A 527 -0.95 13.14 12.02
CA ALA A 527 -0.85 12.94 10.58
C ALA A 527 -1.32 11.59 10.04
N SER A 528 -1.92 11.62 8.84
CA SER A 528 -1.97 10.45 7.97
C SER A 528 -0.59 10.19 7.37
N GLY A 529 -0.22 8.92 7.23
CA GLY A 529 1.03 8.47 6.63
C GLY A 529 1.19 6.96 6.60
N ARG A 530 2.42 6.49 6.36
CA ARG A 530 2.79 5.07 6.41
C ARG A 530 4.04 4.86 7.24
N PHE A 531 4.06 3.79 8.03
CA PHE A 531 5.26 3.24 8.63
C PHE A 531 5.60 1.90 7.97
N TYR A 532 6.81 1.81 7.42
CA TYR A 532 7.32 0.60 6.76
C TYR A 532 8.13 -0.31 7.69
N GLY A 533 8.55 0.21 8.84
CA GLY A 533 9.36 -0.52 9.80
C GLY A 533 10.25 0.39 10.61
N GLY A 534 10.83 -0.15 11.68
CA GLY A 534 11.74 0.57 12.54
C GLY A 534 12.58 -0.35 13.41
N VAL A 535 13.62 0.21 14.02
CA VAL A 535 14.58 -0.52 14.84
C VAL A 535 14.95 0.34 16.05
N LEU A 536 14.96 -0.29 17.22
CA LEU A 536 15.47 0.28 18.46
C LEU A 536 16.68 -0.58 18.89
N ALA A 537 17.87 0.01 18.92
CA ALA A 537 19.11 -0.67 19.32
C ALA A 537 19.63 -0.11 20.65
N PRO A 538 19.93 -0.95 21.66
CA PRO A 538 20.35 -0.51 23.00
C PRO A 538 21.84 -0.08 23.06
N ALA A 539 22.38 0.35 21.91
CA ALA A 539 23.75 0.81 21.73
C ALA A 539 23.79 1.89 20.63
N ALA A 540 24.80 2.75 20.70
CA ALA A 540 25.14 3.66 19.61
C ALA A 540 25.81 2.86 18.49
N ILE A 541 25.16 2.71 17.33
CA ILE A 541 25.71 1.91 16.23
C ILE A 541 26.85 2.64 15.51
N SER A 542 27.87 1.91 15.06
CA SER A 542 29.02 2.48 14.34
C SER A 542 28.60 3.14 13.01
N GLY A 543 29.44 4.01 12.45
CA GLY A 543 29.20 4.62 11.14
C GLY A 543 28.86 3.61 10.02
N PRO A 544 29.59 2.48 9.89
CA PRO A 544 29.21 1.39 8.99
C PRO A 544 27.86 0.75 9.35
N GLY A 545 27.61 0.44 10.63
CA GLY A 545 26.36 -0.16 11.10
C GLY A 545 25.14 0.72 10.82
N ARG A 546 25.30 2.05 10.97
CA ARG A 546 24.33 3.08 10.58
C ARG A 546 23.94 2.95 9.11
N LEU A 547 24.91 2.95 8.21
CA LEU A 547 24.65 2.86 6.77
C LEU A 547 24.02 1.52 6.37
N MET A 548 24.40 0.41 7.03
CA MET A 548 23.74 -0.89 6.82
C MET A 548 22.28 -0.86 7.27
N LEU A 549 22.00 -0.31 8.46
CA LEU A 549 20.64 -0.16 8.97
C LEU A 549 19.79 0.79 8.11
N GLN A 550 20.37 1.89 7.62
CA GLN A 550 19.66 2.80 6.70
C GLN A 550 19.34 2.11 5.37
N ARG A 551 20.29 1.39 4.77
CA ARG A 551 20.05 0.61 3.54
C ARG A 551 19.01 -0.48 3.73
N TYR A 552 19.02 -1.14 4.89
CA TYR A 552 18.00 -2.13 5.25
C TYR A 552 16.60 -1.49 5.34
N LEU A 553 16.45 -0.42 6.12
CA LEU A 553 15.20 0.31 6.28
C LEU A 553 14.70 0.96 4.97
N ALA A 554 15.62 1.44 4.14
CA ALA A 554 15.29 1.94 2.81
C ALA A 554 14.76 0.80 1.92
N SER A 555 15.44 -0.34 1.96
CA SER A 555 15.01 -1.52 1.20
C SER A 555 13.60 -1.95 1.62
N ILE A 556 13.27 -2.10 2.91
CA ILE A 556 11.91 -2.55 3.31
C ILE A 556 10.81 -1.55 2.93
N GLY A 557 11.12 -0.24 2.88
CA GLY A 557 10.16 0.81 2.50
C GLY A 557 10.08 1.12 1.02
N GLY A 558 10.97 0.58 0.18
CA GLY A 558 11.06 0.95 -1.24
C GLY A 558 11.69 2.32 -1.48
N ILE A 559 12.44 2.83 -0.50
CA ILE A 559 13.02 4.18 -0.48
C ILE A 559 14.38 4.16 -1.19
N SER A 560 14.64 5.14 -2.05
CA SER A 560 15.98 5.38 -2.59
C SER A 560 16.79 6.24 -1.62
N LEU A 561 18.05 5.84 -1.40
CA LEU A 561 19.07 6.61 -0.67
C LEU A 561 20.01 7.29 -1.66
#